data_AF-A0A365MZJ0-F1
#
_entry.id   AF-A0A365MZJ0-F1
#
_cell.length_a   1.000
_cell.length_b   1.000
_cell.length_c   1.000
_cell.angle_alpha   90.00
_cell.angle_beta   90.00
_cell.angle_gamma   90.00
#
_symmetry.space_group_name_H-M   'P 1'
#
loop_
_entity.id
_entity.type
_entity.pdbx_description
1 polymer ?
#
loop_
_entity_poly.entity_id
_entity_poly.type
_entity_poly.pdbx_seq_one_letter_code
_entity_poly.pdbx_strand_id
1 'polypeptide(L)'
;MSLVLELPAEYGLVLVAATSTFFINTLHVLLTSKARKRSGIKYPVAYASNELAEKDAEAFKFNCAQRSHANFTENQISFLGALLISGLRFPVASAVLGAGWAFSRVFYAIGYSAGGPKGRLGGSIGSFLCDTSLKCMAAYTSIMFALGN
;
A
#
# COMPACT_ATOMS: atom_id res chain seq x y z
N MET A 1 34.32 -5.73 -18.09
CA MET A 1 34.12 -4.48 -17.32
C MET A 1 32.92 -4.72 -16.42
N SER A 2 33.12 -4.81 -15.11
CA SER A 2 32.03 -4.96 -14.15
C SER A 2 31.47 -3.58 -13.80
N LEU A 3 30.17 -3.37 -13.98
CA LEU A 3 29.49 -2.18 -13.46
C LEU A 3 29.20 -2.41 -11.98
N VAL A 4 29.79 -1.58 -11.11
CA VAL A 4 29.46 -1.58 -9.68
C VAL A 4 28.46 -0.46 -9.44
N LEU A 5 27.27 -0.82 -8.96
CA LEU A 5 26.26 0.14 -8.51
C LEU A 5 26.50 0.45 -7.03
N GLU A 6 27.04 1.63 -6.75
CA GLU A 6 27.16 2.13 -5.38
C GLU A 6 25.84 2.74 -4.93
N LEU A 7 25.33 2.27 -3.79
CA LEU A 7 24.10 2.79 -3.17
C LEU A 7 24.44 3.83 -2.10
N PRO A 8 23.57 4.82 -1.86
CA PRO A 8 23.71 5.72 -0.72
C PRO A 8 23.82 4.96 0.61
N ALA A 9 24.59 5.48 1.57
CA ALA A 9 24.84 4.82 2.85
C ALA A 9 23.53 4.48 3.60
N GLU A 10 22.53 5.34 3.50
CA GLU A 10 21.24 5.21 4.18
C GLU A 10 20.19 4.43 3.36
N TYR A 11 20.53 3.92 2.17
CA TYR A 11 19.57 3.23 1.29
C TYR A 11 18.96 1.98 1.94
N GLY A 12 19.64 1.38 2.93
CA GLY A 12 19.06 0.33 3.76
C GLY A 12 17.72 0.70 4.40
N LEU A 13 17.50 1.98 4.74
CA LEU A 13 16.21 2.47 5.28
C LEU A 13 15.08 2.37 4.24
N VAL A 14 15.40 2.62 2.97
CA VAL A 14 14.45 2.50 1.85
C VAL A 14 14.03 1.04 1.69
N LEU A 15 14.98 0.11 1.80
CA LEU A 15 14.72 -1.33 1.73
C LEU A 15 13.87 -1.81 2.91
N VAL A 16 14.10 -1.30 4.13
CA VAL A 16 13.26 -1.58 5.29
C VAL A 16 11.83 -1.09 5.05
N ALA A 17 11.67 0.14 4.55
CA ALA A 17 10.36 0.69 4.20
C ALA A 17 9.65 -0.15 3.12
N ALA A 18 10.36 -0.54 2.06
CA ALA A 18 9.81 -1.40 1.00
C ALA A 18 9.36 -2.77 1.55
N THR A 19 10.22 -3.41 2.35
CA THR A 19 9.97 -4.71 2.97
C THR A 19 8.76 -4.67 3.91
N SER A 20 8.58 -3.57 4.65
CA SER A 20 7.43 -3.40 5.54
C SER A 20 6.09 -3.58 4.81
N THR A 21 6.01 -3.19 3.53
CA THR A 21 4.77 -3.28 2.76
C THR A 21 4.32 -4.73 2.51
N PHE A 22 5.24 -5.70 2.52
CA PHE A 22 4.89 -7.12 2.39
C PHE A 22 4.12 -7.62 3.62
N PHE A 23 4.49 -7.14 4.80
CA PHE A 23 3.76 -7.42 6.03
C PHE A 23 2.42 -6.69 6.08
N ILE A 24 2.31 -5.49 5.48
CA ILE A 24 1.02 -4.81 5.33
C ILE A 24 0.09 -5.59 4.37
N ASN A 25 0.62 -6.16 3.28
CA ASN A 25 -0.16 -7.07 2.43
C ASN A 25 -0.69 -8.27 3.23
N THR A 26 0.15 -8.83 4.10
CA THR A 26 -0.23 -9.94 4.99
C THR A 26 -1.36 -9.53 5.94
N LEU A 27 -1.31 -8.32 6.50
CA LEU A 27 -2.42 -7.76 7.29
C LEU A 27 -3.73 -7.71 6.48
N HIS A 28 -3.69 -7.25 5.24
CA HIS A 28 -4.87 -7.24 4.37
C HIS A 28 -5.42 -8.66 4.13
N VAL A 29 -4.55 -9.64 3.87
CA VAL A 29 -4.94 -11.06 3.74
C VAL A 29 -5.65 -11.56 4.99
N LEU A 30 -5.11 -11.26 6.17
CA LEU A 30 -5.69 -11.68 7.45
C LEU A 30 -7.07 -11.04 7.69
N LEU A 31 -7.22 -9.74 7.42
CA LEU A 31 -8.49 -9.02 7.55
C LEU A 31 -9.56 -9.60 6.62
N THR A 32 -9.22 -9.79 5.34
CA THR A 32 -10.12 -10.38 4.35
C THR A 32 -10.50 -11.81 4.71
N SER A 33 -9.54 -12.64 5.13
CA SER A 33 -9.80 -14.04 5.50
C SER A 33 -10.70 -14.15 6.71
N LYS A 34 -10.48 -13.30 7.72
CA LYS A 34 -11.32 -13.22 8.92
C LYS A 34 -12.74 -12.78 8.56
N ALA A 35 -12.90 -11.76 7.72
CA ALA A 35 -14.21 -11.28 7.29
C ALA A 35 -14.94 -12.34 6.44
N ARG A 36 -14.23 -13.05 5.56
CA ARG A 36 -14.78 -14.17 4.77
C ARG A 36 -15.32 -15.29 5.65
N LYS A 37 -14.55 -15.69 6.66
CA LYS A 37 -14.97 -16.75 7.58
C LYS A 37 -16.27 -16.36 8.32
N ARG A 38 -16.42 -15.08 8.66
CA ARG A 38 -17.60 -14.56 9.35
C ARG A 38 -18.83 -14.43 8.45
N SER A 39 -18.65 -14.03 7.19
CA SER A 39 -19.74 -13.92 6.23
C SER A 39 -20.21 -15.28 5.68
N GLY A 40 -19.45 -16.36 5.90
CA GLY A 40 -19.76 -17.68 5.37
C GLY A 40 -19.59 -17.82 3.85
N ILE A 41 -19.04 -16.80 3.18
CA ILE A 41 -18.87 -16.79 1.73
C ILE A 41 -17.77 -17.76 1.31
N LYS A 42 -18.19 -18.87 0.70
CA LYS A 42 -17.30 -19.94 0.24
C LYS A 42 -16.53 -19.53 -1.02
N TYR A 43 -15.31 -20.03 -1.14
CA TYR A 43 -14.56 -19.97 -2.40
C TYR A 43 -15.30 -20.74 -3.50
N PRO A 44 -15.20 -20.32 -4.78
CA PRO A 44 -14.31 -19.30 -5.34
C PRO A 44 -14.90 -17.88 -5.37
N VAL A 45 -16.02 -17.63 -4.69
CA VAL A 45 -16.70 -16.32 -4.75
C VAL A 45 -15.79 -15.21 -4.22
N ALA A 46 -15.51 -14.22 -5.09
CA ALA A 46 -14.60 -13.12 -4.79
C ALA A 46 -15.24 -12.06 -3.87
N TYR A 47 -16.51 -11.74 -4.09
CA TYR A 47 -17.31 -10.76 -3.36
C TYR A 47 -18.72 -11.30 -3.11
N ALA A 48 -19.35 -10.90 -2.01
CA ALA A 48 -20.79 -11.04 -1.81
C ALA A 48 -21.55 -10.27 -2.90
N SER A 49 -22.73 -10.76 -3.30
CA SER A 49 -23.62 -9.96 -4.15
C SER A 49 -24.10 -8.70 -3.41
N ASN A 50 -24.51 -7.69 -4.16
CA ASN A 50 -25.01 -6.45 -3.57
C ASN A 50 -26.26 -6.71 -2.72
N GLU A 51 -27.17 -7.59 -3.18
CA GLU A 51 -28.40 -7.90 -2.43
C GLU A 51 -28.09 -8.57 -1.09
N LEU A 52 -27.04 -9.40 -1.03
CA LEU A 52 -26.59 -10.01 0.22
C LEU A 52 -25.89 -9.00 1.12
N ALA A 53 -25.01 -8.17 0.56
CA ALA A 53 -24.29 -7.15 1.32
C ALA A 53 -25.21 -6.06 1.91
N GLU A 54 -26.35 -5.77 1.27
CA GLU A 54 -27.34 -4.84 1.82
C GLU A 54 -28.10 -5.41 3.03
N LYS A 55 -28.22 -6.74 3.11
CA LYS A 55 -29.01 -7.44 4.12
C LYS A 55 -28.17 -8.04 5.25
N ASP A 56 -26.92 -8.38 4.97
CA ASP A 56 -25.99 -9.01 5.91
C ASP A 56 -24.75 -8.12 6.12
N ALA A 57 -24.61 -7.63 7.35
CA ALA A 57 -23.51 -6.78 7.76
C ALA A 57 -22.13 -7.48 7.67
N GLU A 58 -22.05 -8.79 7.87
CA GLU A 58 -20.78 -9.52 7.75
C GLU A 58 -20.40 -9.73 6.28
N ALA A 59 -21.38 -9.97 5.40
CA ALA A 59 -21.16 -9.98 3.95
C ALA A 59 -20.71 -8.60 3.43
N PHE A 60 -21.30 -7.51 3.94
CA PHE A 60 -20.87 -6.15 3.65
C PHE A 60 -19.42 -5.87 4.09
N LYS A 61 -19.07 -6.25 5.33
CA LYS A 61 -17.70 -6.09 5.85
C LYS A 61 -16.69 -6.94 5.07
N PHE A 62 -17.08 -8.13 4.62
CA PHE A 62 -16.26 -8.93 3.72
C PHE A 62 -15.97 -8.20 2.41
N ASN A 63 -16.99 -7.62 1.77
CA ASN A 63 -16.79 -6.81 0.56
C ASN A 63 -15.87 -5.61 0.81
N CYS A 64 -16.01 -4.94 1.95
CA CYS A 64 -15.15 -3.82 2.33
C CYS A 64 -13.69 -4.26 2.54
N ALA A 65 -13.45 -5.36 3.27
CA ALA A 65 -12.12 -5.91 3.48
C ALA A 65 -11.46 -6.33 2.16
N GLN A 66 -12.23 -7.01 1.30
CA GLN A 66 -11.76 -7.44 -0.01
C GLN A 66 -11.42 -6.25 -0.92
N ARG A 67 -12.28 -5.21 -0.98
CA ARG A 67 -11.97 -4.00 -1.75
C ARG A 67 -10.74 -3.27 -1.21
N SER A 68 -10.59 -3.24 0.12
CA SER A 68 -9.44 -2.65 0.79
C SER A 68 -8.14 -3.35 0.41
N HIS A 69 -8.15 -4.69 0.37
CA HIS A 69 -7.00 -5.49 -0.09
C HIS A 69 -6.69 -5.26 -1.57
N ALA A 70 -7.70 -5.33 -2.45
CA ALA A 70 -7.52 -5.04 -3.88
C ALA A 70 -6.93 -3.64 -4.11
N ASN A 71 -7.40 -2.63 -3.37
CA ASN A 71 -6.86 -1.28 -3.47
C ASN A 71 -5.40 -1.20 -3.02
N PHE A 72 -5.00 -1.99 -2.02
CA PHE A 72 -3.60 -2.06 -1.60
C PHE A 72 -2.72 -2.61 -2.72
N THR A 73 -3.11 -3.75 -3.32
CA THR A 73 -2.35 -4.38 -4.40
C THR A 73 -2.28 -3.53 -5.67
N GLU A 74 -3.35 -2.79 -6.00
CA GLU A 74 -3.39 -1.82 -7.11
C GLU A 74 -2.34 -0.71 -6.95
N ASN A 75 -2.02 -0.31 -5.71
CA ASN A 75 -1.13 0.82 -5.44
C ASN A 75 0.29 0.40 -5.06
N GLN A 76 0.47 -0.78 -4.44
CA GLN A 76 1.75 -1.20 -3.89
C GLN A 76 2.86 -1.26 -4.94
N ILE A 77 2.56 -1.73 -6.16
CA ILE A 77 3.57 -1.91 -7.21
C ILE A 77 4.16 -0.56 -7.65
N SER A 78 3.29 0.39 -8.02
CA SER A 78 3.71 1.73 -8.44
C SER A 78 4.38 2.49 -7.30
N PHE A 79 3.89 2.32 -6.06
CA PHE A 79 4.52 2.88 -4.86
C PHE A 79 5.94 2.35 -4.65
N LEU A 80 6.15 1.02 -4.74
CA LEU A 80 7.47 0.41 -4.57
C LEU A 80 8.44 0.92 -5.63
N GLY A 81 8.00 1.05 -6.88
CA GLY A 81 8.80 1.64 -7.95
C GLY A 81 9.23 3.07 -7.59
N ALA A 82 8.29 3.92 -7.17
CA ALA A 82 8.58 5.29 -6.78
C ALA A 82 9.55 5.36 -5.57
N LEU A 83 9.31 4.57 -4.53
CA LEU A 83 10.12 4.51 -3.32
C LEU A 83 11.58 4.12 -3.61
N LEU A 84 11.78 3.06 -4.40
CA LEU A 84 13.11 2.55 -4.71
C LEU A 84 13.89 3.52 -5.60
N ILE A 85 13.22 4.13 -6.59
CA ILE A 85 13.85 5.12 -7.48
C ILE A 85 14.18 6.40 -6.72
N SER A 86 13.23 6.97 -5.97
CA SER A 86 13.46 8.21 -5.21
C SER A 86 14.55 8.04 -4.16
N GLY A 87 14.66 6.85 -3.57
CA GLY A 87 15.66 6.51 -2.57
C GLY A 87 17.10 6.62 -3.07
N LEU A 88 17.33 6.52 -4.39
CA LEU A 88 18.68 6.58 -4.97
C LEU A 88 19.33 7.96 -4.79
N ARG A 89 18.50 9.02 -4.69
CA ARG A 89 18.98 10.39 -4.43
C ARG A 89 18.57 10.92 -3.07
N PHE A 90 17.44 10.46 -2.52
CA PHE A 90 16.88 10.95 -1.26
C PHE A 90 16.54 9.80 -0.31
N PRO A 91 17.53 9.01 0.17
CA PRO A 91 17.28 7.77 0.90
C PRO A 91 16.47 7.99 2.19
N VAL A 92 16.85 8.96 3.01
CA VAL A 92 16.16 9.24 4.30
C VAL A 92 14.74 9.75 4.08
N ALA A 93 14.56 10.76 3.22
CA ALA A 93 13.23 11.31 2.93
C ALA A 93 12.29 10.26 2.32
N SER A 94 12.81 9.44 1.40
CA SER A 94 12.04 8.35 0.79
C SER A 94 11.62 7.30 1.82
N ALA A 95 12.51 6.93 2.75
CA ALA A 95 12.19 6.01 3.83
C ALA A 95 11.10 6.56 4.77
N VAL A 96 11.16 7.85 5.14
CA VAL A 96 10.14 8.51 5.97
C VAL A 96 8.78 8.53 5.27
N LEU A 97 8.74 8.93 4.00
CA LEU A 97 7.50 8.90 3.20
C LEU A 97 6.98 7.48 3.02
N GLY A 98 7.87 6.50 2.83
CA GLY A 98 7.49 5.10 2.71
C GLY A 98 6.88 4.55 4.00
N ALA A 99 7.44 4.90 5.15
CA ALA A 99 6.87 4.58 6.46
C ALA A 99 5.51 5.27 6.67
N GLY A 100 5.39 6.55 6.30
CA GLY A 100 4.13 7.29 6.36
C GLY A 100 3.04 6.67 5.48
N TRP A 101 3.40 6.23 4.28
CA TRP A 101 2.49 5.49 3.40
C TRP A 101 2.07 4.16 4.01
N ALA A 102 3.02 3.35 4.50
CA ALA A 102 2.73 2.05 5.13
C ALA A 102 1.80 2.20 6.34
N PHE A 103 2.06 3.16 7.21
CA PHE A 103 1.18 3.49 8.33
C PHE A 103 -0.22 3.86 7.85
N SER A 104 -0.32 4.77 6.87
CA SER A 104 -1.59 5.18 6.28
C SER A 104 -2.38 3.99 5.70
N ARG A 105 -1.70 3.01 5.09
CA ARG A 105 -2.33 1.78 4.59
C ARG A 105 -2.88 0.89 5.70
N VAL A 106 -2.25 0.84 6.88
CA VAL A 106 -2.80 0.13 8.06
C VAL A 106 -4.12 0.75 8.51
N PHE A 107 -4.17 2.08 8.68
CA PHE A 107 -5.40 2.76 9.07
C PHE A 107 -6.48 2.65 8.00
N TYR A 108 -6.10 2.74 6.72
CA TYR A 108 -7.00 2.49 5.61
C TYR A 108 -7.60 1.08 5.70
N ALA A 109 -6.76 0.06 5.92
CA ALA A 109 -7.18 -1.33 6.00
C ALA A 109 -8.19 -1.58 7.12
N ILE A 110 -7.84 -1.15 8.34
CA ILE A 110 -8.66 -1.33 9.53
C ILE A 110 -9.95 -0.51 9.43
N GLY A 111 -9.84 0.77 9.07
CA GLY A 111 -10.97 1.70 8.98
C GLY A 111 -11.97 1.29 7.91
N TYR A 112 -11.52 0.89 6.73
CA TYR A 112 -12.41 0.43 5.66
C TYR A 112 -13.07 -0.91 6.04
N SER A 113 -12.31 -1.86 6.58
CA SER A 113 -12.86 -3.18 6.94
C SER A 113 -13.88 -3.13 8.08
N ALA A 114 -13.75 -2.17 9.01
CA ALA A 114 -14.64 -2.03 10.17
C ALA A 114 -15.79 -1.03 9.95
N GLY A 115 -15.50 0.14 9.37
CA GLY A 115 -16.43 1.27 9.25
C GLY A 115 -16.94 1.51 7.82
N GLY A 116 -16.68 0.58 6.90
CA GLY A 116 -17.09 0.69 5.51
C GLY A 116 -16.40 1.84 4.76
N PRO A 117 -16.95 2.28 3.61
CA PRO A 117 -16.28 3.22 2.70
C PRO A 117 -15.85 4.55 3.31
N LYS A 118 -16.53 5.03 4.36
CA LYS A 118 -16.18 6.29 5.04
C LYS A 118 -14.96 6.14 5.95
N GLY A 119 -14.76 4.96 6.54
CA GLY A 119 -13.64 4.68 7.44
C GLY A 119 -12.27 4.70 6.75
N ARG A 120 -12.23 4.69 5.42
CA ARG A 120 -10.97 4.72 4.65
C ARG A 120 -10.34 6.11 4.52
N LEU A 121 -11.08 7.18 4.76
CA LEU A 121 -10.70 8.54 4.35
C LEU A 121 -9.38 9.00 4.96
N GLY A 122 -9.19 8.82 6.28
CA GLY A 122 -7.97 9.23 6.97
C GLY A 122 -6.71 8.56 6.39
N GLY A 123 -6.75 7.23 6.21
CA GLY A 123 -5.65 6.49 5.59
C GLY A 123 -5.47 6.81 4.09
N SER A 124 -6.54 7.20 3.39
CA SER A 124 -6.48 7.53 1.97
C SER A 124 -5.72 8.83 1.72
N ILE A 125 -5.94 9.85 2.56
CA ILE A 125 -5.27 11.16 2.43
C ILE A 125 -3.77 11.00 2.68
N GLY A 126 -3.39 10.36 3.79
CA GLY A 126 -1.98 10.15 4.12
C GLY A 126 -1.24 9.31 3.07
N SER A 127 -1.87 8.24 2.59
CA SER A 127 -1.32 7.39 1.52
C SER A 127 -1.14 8.17 0.23
N PHE A 128 -2.11 8.98 -0.17
CA PHE A 128 -2.06 9.76 -1.41
C PHE A 128 -0.95 10.82 -1.38
N LEU A 129 -0.80 11.55 -0.27
CA LEU A 129 0.26 12.55 -0.11
C LEU A 129 1.64 11.91 -0.20
N CYS A 130 1.89 10.84 0.57
CA CYS A 130 3.18 10.17 0.57
C CYS A 130 3.53 9.58 -0.80
N ASP A 131 2.57 8.92 -1.45
CA ASP A 131 2.76 8.31 -2.77
C ASP A 131 3.04 9.35 -3.86
N THR A 132 2.30 10.46 -3.86
CA THR A 132 2.50 11.54 -4.84
C THR A 132 3.86 12.21 -4.65
N SER A 133 4.26 12.47 -3.40
CA SER A 133 5.59 13.01 -3.10
C SER A 133 6.71 12.08 -3.59
N LEU A 134 6.60 10.78 -3.33
CA LEU A 134 7.58 9.79 -3.81
C LEU A 134 7.63 9.75 -5.34
N LYS A 135 6.49 9.80 -6.03
CA LYS A 135 6.45 9.83 -7.50
C LYS A 135 7.15 11.05 -8.08
N CYS A 136 6.95 12.23 -7.50
CA CYS A 136 7.66 13.44 -7.92
C CYS A 136 9.18 13.32 -7.68
N MET A 137 9.59 12.82 -6.51
CA MET A 137 11.00 12.60 -6.20
C MET A 137 11.64 11.55 -7.10
N ALA A 138 10.90 10.49 -7.44
CA ALA A 138 11.33 9.46 -8.37
C ALA A 138 11.51 10.03 -9.78
N ALA A 139 10.56 10.82 -10.27
CA ALA A 139 10.66 11.49 -11.56
C ALA A 139 11.89 12.42 -11.62
N TYR A 140 12.09 13.24 -10.58
CA TYR A 140 13.29 14.08 -10.48
C TYR A 140 14.57 13.25 -10.48
N THR A 141 14.62 12.18 -9.68
CA THR A 141 15.79 11.30 -9.61
C THR A 141 16.09 10.69 -10.97
N SER A 142 15.10 10.12 -11.66
CA SER A 142 15.26 9.55 -13.00
C SER A 142 15.75 10.57 -14.03
N ILE A 143 15.21 11.78 -14.04
CA ILE A 143 15.65 12.86 -14.95
C ILE A 143 17.11 13.19 -14.70
N MET A 144 17.51 13.34 -13.44
CA MET A 144 18.87 13.72 -13.13
C MET A 144 19.88 12.63 -13.50
N PHE A 145 19.57 11.35 -13.25
CA PHE A 145 20.39 10.23 -13.72
C PHE A 145 20.50 10.21 -15.26
N ALA A 146 19.40 10.49 -15.98
CA ALA A 146 19.41 10.56 -17.44
C ALA A 146 20.24 11.74 -17.98
N LEU A 147 20.33 12.84 -17.22
CA LEU A 147 21.16 14.01 -17.53
C LEU A 147 22.61 13.91 -17.02
N GLY A 148 22.97 12.82 -16.31
CA GLY A 148 24.30 12.62 -15.75
C GLY A 148 24.60 13.46 -14.49
N ASN A 149 23.58 13.87 -13.73
CA ASN A 149 23.66 14.74 -12.54
C ASN A 149 23.11 14.11 -11.25
#